data_AF-A0A143BNW0-F1
#
_entry.id   AF-A0A143BNW0-F1
#
_cell.length_a   1.000
_cell.length_b   1.000
_cell.length_c   1.000
_cell.angle_alpha   90.00
_cell.angle_beta   90.00
_cell.angle_gamma   90.00
#
_symmetry.space_group_name_H-M   'P 1'
#
loop_
_entity.id
_entity.type
_entity.pdbx_description
1 polymer ?
#
loop_
_entity_poly.entity_id
_entity_poly.type
_entity_poly.pdbx_seq_one_letter_code
_entity_poly.pdbx_strand_id
1 'polypeptide(L)'
;MFTGSAIAPWPVLAQASPNATSAGTGKAKKATSAKKTSSAKANGAASQDTGTVVKRPVGALGPQSGDRHLAYKGAGSDLDSLWPPKIPAPLPGSILPAKRVIAFYGNPRSTRMGILGEFAPDEMLRKLDREVAEWNRLDPQHPVQPALHLIAVVAAGDKGFDGKYRNRMDSTLIEQVYGWAKSRNAIMFIDVQVGLSTLQQELPLLERFLKRPDVHLGIDPEFSMKDGSRPGKKIGTYDAADVNYASRFLAELVDKYKLPPKMLVIHRFTRKGVTNADKIRLDPKVQIVMHMDGFGAPWLKRDSFYSYIKKEPVQFAGWKQFTKAKNDKPTTPREEILRLWPQPLYIQIQ
;
A
#
# COMPACT_ATOMS: atom_id res chain seq x y z
N MET A 1 25.21 -25.19 12.08
CA MET A 1 24.41 -24.83 13.27
C MET A 1 24.09 -23.34 13.17
N PHE A 2 22.89 -22.99 12.70
CA PHE A 2 22.46 -21.58 12.63
C PHE A 2 21.78 -21.24 13.95
N THR A 3 22.47 -20.47 14.78
CA THR A 3 21.89 -19.86 15.98
C THR A 3 20.83 -18.84 15.55
N GLY A 4 19.69 -18.85 16.24
CA GLY A 4 18.54 -18.01 15.91
C GLY A 4 18.88 -16.52 16.03
N SER A 5 19.03 -15.85 14.89
CA SER A 5 19.16 -14.40 14.83
C SER A 5 17.81 -13.75 15.11
N ALA A 6 17.80 -12.73 15.96
CA ALA A 6 16.59 -12.01 16.31
C ALA A 6 16.12 -11.19 15.10
N ILE A 7 15.09 -11.68 14.42
CA ILE A 7 14.36 -10.95 13.38
C ILE A 7 13.77 -9.69 14.04
N ALA A 8 13.93 -8.53 13.41
CA ALA A 8 13.40 -7.29 13.95
C ALA A 8 11.89 -7.47 14.19
N PRO A 9 11.40 -7.38 15.44
CA PRO A 9 9.97 -7.36 15.68
C PRO A 9 9.39 -6.14 14.96
N TRP A 10 8.17 -6.29 14.45
CA TRP A 10 7.38 -5.17 13.94
C TRP A 10 7.47 -4.01 14.94
N PRO A 11 7.82 -2.79 14.50
CA PRO A 11 7.92 -1.68 15.42
C PRO A 11 6.56 -1.46 16.07
N VAL A 12 6.46 -1.72 17.37
CA VAL A 12 5.39 -1.19 18.21
C VAL A 12 5.73 0.28 18.42
N LEU A 13 5.52 1.10 17.39
CA LEU A 13 5.57 2.55 17.53
C LEU A 13 4.22 3.01 18.03
N ALA A 14 4.21 3.57 19.24
CA ALA A 14 3.06 4.28 19.79
C ALA A 14 2.60 5.34 18.77
N GLN A 15 1.31 5.30 18.47
CA GLN A 15 0.66 6.11 17.47
C GLN A 15 0.70 7.59 17.87
N ALA A 16 1.31 8.43 17.04
CA ALA A 16 1.12 9.88 17.13
C ALA A 16 -0.22 10.22 16.47
N SER A 17 -1.24 10.51 17.29
CA SER A 17 -2.47 11.16 16.85
C SER A 17 -2.15 12.53 16.24
N PRO A 18 -2.60 12.85 15.02
CA PRO A 18 -2.48 14.19 14.49
C PRO A 18 -3.63 15.05 15.03
N ASN A 19 -3.37 15.78 16.12
CA ASN A 19 -3.86 17.15 16.40
C ASN A 19 -3.85 17.47 17.90
N ALA A 20 -2.99 18.40 18.29
CA ALA A 20 -3.23 19.36 19.37
C ALA A 20 -2.29 20.56 19.16
N THR A 21 -2.63 21.45 18.22
CA THR A 21 -2.13 22.82 18.27
C THR A 21 -2.66 23.47 19.54
N SER A 22 -1.74 23.84 20.42
CA SER A 22 -1.99 24.59 21.64
C SER A 22 -2.61 25.96 21.33
N ALA A 23 -3.81 26.20 21.86
CA ALA A 23 -4.41 27.52 21.92
C ALA A 23 -3.70 28.33 23.00
N GLY A 24 -2.85 29.28 22.59
CA GLY A 24 -2.30 30.32 23.44
C GLY A 24 -3.38 31.35 23.77
N THR A 25 -3.71 31.46 25.04
CA THR A 25 -4.59 32.47 25.63
C THR A 25 -3.92 33.85 25.63
N GLY A 26 -4.54 34.84 24.98
CA GLY A 26 -4.17 36.26 25.08
C GLY A 26 -5.41 37.14 25.08
N LYS A 27 -5.79 37.64 26.26
CA LYS A 27 -6.85 38.65 26.48
C LYS A 27 -6.35 40.04 26.07
N ALA A 28 -7.16 40.82 25.33
CA ALA A 28 -7.18 42.29 25.44
C ALA A 28 -8.49 42.94 24.92
N LYS A 29 -9.26 43.50 25.86
CA LYS A 29 -9.99 44.79 25.90
C LYS A 29 -10.87 45.30 24.73
N LYS A 30 -12.19 45.22 24.97
CA LYS A 30 -13.27 46.25 24.97
C LYS A 30 -13.13 47.63 24.25
N ALA A 31 -14.24 47.94 23.54
CA ALA A 31 -14.96 49.22 23.34
C ALA A 31 -14.35 50.25 22.35
N THR A 32 -15.08 50.98 21.48
CA THR A 32 -16.39 51.68 21.60
C THR A 32 -16.93 52.09 20.20
N SER A 33 -18.28 52.26 20.12
CA SER A 33 -19.18 53.15 19.34
C SER A 33 -18.60 54.12 18.25
N ALA A 34 -19.28 54.62 17.20
CA ALA A 34 -20.69 54.76 16.81
C ALA A 34 -20.85 55.22 15.33
N LYS A 35 -22.10 55.13 14.85
CA LYS A 35 -22.88 56.07 13.99
C LYS A 35 -22.80 56.09 12.44
N LYS A 36 -24.01 55.90 11.91
CA LYS A 36 -24.67 56.10 10.59
C LYS A 36 -24.23 57.28 9.68
N THR A 37 -24.30 57.04 8.36
CA THR A 37 -24.97 57.83 7.27
C THR A 37 -24.95 57.01 5.96
N SER A 38 -26.09 56.50 5.45
CA SER A 38 -26.95 57.01 4.34
C SER A 38 -26.37 57.02 2.91
N SER A 39 -26.91 56.09 2.10
CA SER A 39 -27.31 56.16 0.68
C SER A 39 -26.30 56.55 -0.43
N ALA A 40 -26.03 55.59 -1.32
CA ALA A 40 -26.11 55.81 -2.78
C ALA A 40 -26.34 54.46 -3.50
N LYS A 41 -27.41 54.41 -4.29
CA LYS A 41 -27.76 53.34 -5.23
C LYS A 41 -26.86 53.47 -6.46
N ALA A 42 -26.18 52.40 -6.85
CA ALA A 42 -25.66 52.24 -8.20
C ALA A 42 -25.90 50.79 -8.64
N ASN A 43 -26.78 50.66 -9.63
CA ASN A 43 -27.04 49.40 -10.34
C ASN A 43 -25.79 49.03 -11.15
N GLY A 44 -25.20 47.88 -10.85
CA GLY A 44 -24.22 47.21 -11.69
C GLY A 44 -24.56 45.73 -11.71
N ALA A 45 -24.99 45.24 -12.87
CA ALA A 45 -25.34 43.85 -13.10
C ALA A 45 -24.15 42.93 -12.80
N ALA A 46 -24.25 42.13 -11.74
CA ALA A 46 -23.32 41.07 -11.43
C ALA A 46 -23.95 39.73 -11.80
N SER A 47 -23.30 39.04 -12.73
CA SER A 47 -23.52 37.67 -13.14
C SER A 47 -23.77 36.75 -11.95
N GLN A 48 -24.88 36.00 -11.98
CA GLN A 48 -25.10 34.89 -11.07
C GLN A 48 -24.11 33.77 -11.42
N ASP A 49 -22.97 33.78 -10.75
CA ASP A 49 -22.11 32.62 -10.61
C ASP A 49 -22.86 31.62 -9.72
N THR A 50 -23.54 30.66 -10.34
CA THR A 50 -24.15 29.51 -9.65
C THR A 50 -23.05 28.50 -9.32
N GLY A 51 -22.04 28.97 -8.60
CA GLY A 51 -21.09 28.10 -7.92
C GLY A 51 -21.83 27.40 -6.79
N THR A 52 -22.34 26.18 -7.06
CA THR A 52 -22.79 25.27 -6.02
C THR A 52 -21.60 25.02 -5.09
N VAL A 53 -21.54 25.77 -3.99
CA VAL A 53 -20.55 25.54 -2.94
C VAL A 53 -20.86 24.18 -2.35
N VAL A 54 -20.18 23.14 -2.83
CA VAL A 54 -20.21 21.81 -2.22
C VAL A 54 -19.66 21.98 -0.82
N LYS A 55 -20.55 22.08 0.18
CA LYS A 55 -20.16 22.15 1.59
C LYS A 55 -19.32 20.92 1.89
N ARG A 56 -18.04 21.12 2.23
CA ARG A 56 -17.14 20.03 2.64
C ARG A 56 -17.79 19.30 3.82
N PRO A 57 -17.97 17.98 3.76
CA PRO A 57 -18.67 17.26 4.80
C PRO A 57 -17.83 17.28 6.08
N VAL A 58 -18.35 17.96 7.11
CA VAL A 58 -17.76 18.01 8.45
C VAL A 58 -17.90 16.62 9.10
N GLY A 59 -16.84 16.11 9.72
CA GLY A 59 -16.85 14.79 10.38
C GLY A 59 -16.74 13.59 9.42
N ALA A 60 -16.30 13.80 8.18
CA ALA A 60 -16.14 12.76 7.16
C ALA A 60 -14.79 12.01 7.20
N LEU A 61 -14.01 12.20 8.27
CA LEU A 61 -12.79 11.47 8.62
C LEU A 61 -12.87 11.06 10.10
N GLY A 62 -12.04 10.12 10.52
CA GLY A 62 -12.01 9.65 11.91
C GLY A 62 -13.16 8.68 12.26
N PRO A 63 -13.29 8.33 13.55
CA PRO A 63 -14.10 7.20 14.01
C PRO A 63 -15.62 7.36 13.78
N GLN A 64 -16.12 8.59 13.70
CA GLN A 64 -17.55 8.89 13.55
C GLN A 64 -18.01 9.02 12.09
N SER A 65 -17.08 8.90 11.14
CA SER A 65 -17.36 9.10 9.71
C SER A 65 -18.34 8.08 9.14
N GLY A 66 -18.30 6.83 9.61
CA GLY A 66 -19.15 5.74 9.13
C GLY A 66 -19.17 5.67 7.61
N ASP A 67 -20.39 5.64 7.05
CA ASP A 67 -20.63 5.59 5.60
C ASP A 67 -20.30 6.88 4.84
N ARG A 68 -20.12 7.99 5.55
CA ARG A 68 -19.79 9.30 4.96
C ARG A 68 -18.28 9.50 4.80
N HIS A 69 -17.47 8.48 5.09
CA HIS A 69 -16.02 8.64 5.04
C HIS A 69 -15.53 9.01 3.64
N LEU A 70 -14.69 10.03 3.54
CA LEU A 70 -14.14 10.54 2.26
C LEU A 70 -13.27 9.54 1.49
N ALA A 71 -12.95 8.39 2.07
CA ALA A 71 -12.23 7.32 1.38
C ALA A 71 -13.16 6.57 0.43
N TYR A 72 -14.47 6.59 0.66
CA TYR A 72 -15.46 5.88 -0.13
C TYR A 72 -15.83 6.62 -1.42
N LYS A 73 -16.23 5.84 -2.42
CA LYS A 73 -16.79 6.33 -3.67
C LYS A 73 -18.11 7.04 -3.41
N GLY A 74 -18.29 8.22 -4.00
CA GLY A 74 -19.56 8.96 -3.88
C GLY A 74 -19.77 9.65 -2.53
N ALA A 75 -18.76 9.66 -1.64
CA ALA A 75 -18.81 10.40 -0.38
C ALA A 75 -18.56 11.91 -0.52
N GLY A 76 -18.42 12.42 -1.75
CA GLY A 76 -18.20 13.84 -2.03
C GLY A 76 -16.78 14.31 -1.74
N SER A 77 -15.77 13.46 -1.96
CA SER A 77 -14.38 13.85 -1.79
C SER A 77 -13.90 14.66 -3.00
N ASP A 78 -13.23 15.77 -2.74
CA ASP A 78 -12.47 16.55 -3.72
C ASP A 78 -11.34 15.76 -4.40
N LEU A 79 -10.92 14.64 -3.80
CA LEU A 79 -9.92 13.73 -4.38
C LEU A 79 -10.51 12.72 -5.36
N ASP A 80 -11.84 12.63 -5.50
CA ASP A 80 -12.48 11.65 -6.39
C ASP A 80 -12.06 11.86 -7.86
N SER A 81 -11.84 13.12 -8.26
CA SER A 81 -11.41 13.52 -9.60
C SER A 81 -9.94 13.19 -9.92
N LEU A 82 -9.14 12.84 -8.91
CA LEU A 82 -7.75 12.41 -9.11
C LEU A 82 -7.66 10.97 -9.64
N TRP A 83 -8.77 10.23 -9.64
CA TRP A 83 -8.82 8.81 -9.99
C TRP A 83 -9.85 8.49 -11.09
N PRO A 84 -9.53 7.57 -12.01
CA PRO A 84 -8.20 7.00 -12.24
C PRO A 84 -7.24 8.04 -12.85
N PRO A 85 -5.94 8.03 -12.51
CA PRO A 85 -4.96 8.88 -13.20
C PRO A 85 -4.81 8.46 -14.67
N LYS A 86 -4.15 9.29 -15.47
CA LYS A 86 -3.76 8.90 -16.84
C LYS A 86 -2.71 7.79 -16.77
N ILE A 87 -3.06 6.59 -17.23
CA ILE A 87 -2.19 5.42 -17.23
C ILE A 87 -1.91 4.94 -18.67
N PRO A 88 -0.77 4.28 -18.94
CA PRO A 88 -0.53 3.62 -20.22
C PRO A 88 -1.58 2.54 -20.50
N ALA A 89 -1.85 2.27 -21.78
CA ALA A 89 -2.72 1.16 -22.16
C ALA A 89 -2.11 -0.18 -21.68
N PRO A 90 -2.90 -1.07 -21.04
CA PRO A 90 -2.42 -2.39 -20.66
C PRO A 90 -1.94 -3.20 -21.86
N LEU A 91 -0.78 -3.84 -21.75
CA LEU A 91 -0.30 -4.79 -22.77
C LEU A 91 -0.96 -6.16 -22.60
N PRO A 92 -0.91 -7.04 -23.63
CA PRO A 92 -1.34 -8.42 -23.49
C PRO A 92 -0.66 -9.12 -22.30
N GLY A 93 -1.46 -9.85 -21.51
CA GLY A 93 -0.99 -10.52 -20.30
C GLY A 93 -0.98 -9.64 -19.04
N SER A 94 -1.34 -8.35 -19.12
CA SER A 94 -1.64 -7.54 -17.94
C SER A 94 -2.74 -8.19 -17.10
N ILE A 95 -2.61 -8.09 -15.78
CA ILE A 95 -3.55 -8.66 -14.80
C ILE A 95 -4.55 -7.59 -14.37
N LEU A 96 -4.06 -6.37 -14.13
CA LEU A 96 -4.85 -5.21 -13.76
C LEU A 96 -5.18 -4.38 -15.01
N PRO A 97 -6.37 -3.76 -15.08
CA PRO A 97 -7.41 -3.76 -14.06
C PRO A 97 -8.40 -4.94 -14.12
N ALA A 98 -8.27 -5.86 -15.09
CA ALA A 98 -9.30 -6.87 -15.37
C ALA A 98 -9.50 -7.91 -14.26
N LYS A 99 -8.51 -8.14 -13.39
CA LYS A 99 -8.57 -9.11 -12.29
C LYS A 99 -8.29 -8.44 -10.95
N ARG A 100 -8.78 -9.04 -9.87
CA ARG A 100 -8.35 -8.71 -8.50
C ARG A 100 -7.32 -9.72 -8.01
N VAL A 101 -6.22 -9.25 -7.47
CA VAL A 101 -5.22 -10.12 -6.84
C VAL A 101 -5.56 -10.32 -5.37
N ILE A 102 -5.66 -11.56 -4.92
CA ILE A 102 -5.79 -11.93 -3.51
C ILE A 102 -4.50 -12.65 -3.09
N ALA A 103 -3.71 -12.02 -2.23
CA ALA A 103 -2.37 -12.45 -1.87
C ALA A 103 -2.27 -12.88 -0.42
N PHE A 104 -1.71 -14.06 -0.16
CA PHE A 104 -1.26 -14.45 1.18
C PHE A 104 0.20 -14.07 1.36
N TYR A 105 0.47 -13.24 2.36
CA TYR A 105 1.80 -12.66 2.59
C TYR A 105 2.55 -13.33 3.73
N GLY A 106 3.87 -13.39 3.61
CA GLY A 106 4.76 -13.60 4.74
C GLY A 106 6.01 -14.38 4.42
N ASN A 107 6.53 -15.10 5.42
CA ASN A 107 7.71 -15.93 5.29
C ASN A 107 7.51 -17.26 6.03
N PRO A 108 7.62 -18.43 5.34
CA PRO A 108 7.39 -19.73 5.97
C PRO A 108 8.32 -20.07 7.15
N ARG A 109 9.45 -19.35 7.31
CA ARG A 109 10.37 -19.53 8.44
C ARG A 109 9.90 -18.82 9.72
N SER A 110 8.77 -18.12 9.69
CA SER A 110 8.27 -17.38 10.86
C SER A 110 6.75 -17.34 10.93
N THR A 111 6.19 -17.90 12.01
CA THR A 111 4.76 -17.83 12.36
C THR A 111 4.29 -16.41 12.72
N ARG A 112 5.23 -15.45 12.82
CA ARG A 112 4.96 -14.05 13.18
C ARG A 112 5.03 -13.10 11.98
N MET A 113 5.44 -13.58 10.81
CA MET A 113 5.64 -12.75 9.61
C MET A 113 4.54 -12.90 8.56
N GLY A 114 3.39 -13.47 8.92
CA GLY A 114 2.21 -13.55 8.07
C GLY A 114 1.75 -14.99 7.79
N ILE A 115 0.64 -15.10 7.07
CA ILE A 115 -0.10 -16.35 6.86
C ILE A 115 0.75 -17.46 6.22
N LEU A 116 1.73 -17.12 5.37
CA LEU A 116 2.61 -18.12 4.74
C LEU A 116 3.41 -18.96 5.73
N GLY A 117 3.68 -18.45 6.93
CA GLY A 117 4.36 -19.18 8.01
C GLY A 117 3.47 -19.55 9.18
N GLU A 118 2.20 -19.16 9.18
CA GLU A 118 1.28 -19.37 10.30
C GLU A 118 0.63 -20.75 10.31
N PHE A 119 0.37 -21.31 9.13
CA PHE A 119 -0.31 -22.59 8.97
C PHE A 119 0.56 -23.58 8.20
N ALA A 120 0.26 -24.88 8.35
CA ALA A 120 0.81 -25.88 7.45
C ALA A 120 0.43 -25.56 5.98
N PRO A 121 1.28 -25.84 4.98
CA PRO A 121 1.06 -25.40 3.60
C PRO A 121 -0.31 -25.78 3.03
N ASP A 122 -0.77 -27.01 3.23
CA ASP A 122 -2.06 -27.44 2.70
C ASP A 122 -3.24 -26.72 3.37
N GLU A 123 -3.14 -26.44 4.66
CA GLU A 123 -4.16 -25.66 5.36
C GLU A 123 -4.16 -24.20 4.88
N MET A 124 -2.98 -23.62 4.72
CA MET A 124 -2.80 -22.27 4.16
C MET A 124 -3.41 -22.17 2.76
N LEU A 125 -3.14 -23.12 1.87
CA LEU A 125 -3.69 -23.13 0.51
C LEU A 125 -5.22 -23.31 0.51
N ARG A 126 -5.78 -24.17 1.38
CA ARG A 126 -7.25 -24.26 1.53
C ARG A 126 -7.88 -22.96 2.04
N LYS A 127 -7.17 -22.19 2.88
CA LYS A 127 -7.63 -20.86 3.30
C LYS A 127 -7.60 -19.87 2.13
N LEU A 128 -6.55 -19.92 1.29
CA LEU A 128 -6.47 -19.11 0.08
C LEU A 128 -7.64 -19.41 -0.87
N ASP A 129 -7.96 -20.69 -1.09
CA ASP A 129 -9.07 -21.11 -1.94
C ASP A 129 -10.42 -20.53 -1.45
N ARG A 130 -10.63 -20.46 -0.13
CA ARG A 130 -11.83 -19.83 0.46
C ARG A 130 -11.87 -18.32 0.25
N GLU A 131 -10.74 -17.63 0.41
CA GLU A 131 -10.65 -16.19 0.15
C GLU A 131 -10.93 -15.88 -1.32
N VAL A 132 -10.38 -16.67 -2.23
CA VAL A 132 -10.62 -16.57 -3.67
C VAL A 132 -12.12 -16.73 -3.98
N ALA A 133 -12.77 -17.75 -3.43
CA ALA A 133 -14.19 -17.98 -3.65
C ALA A 133 -15.05 -16.82 -3.13
N GLU A 134 -14.75 -16.30 -1.95
CA GLU A 134 -15.51 -15.21 -1.35
C GLU A 134 -15.36 -13.89 -2.11
N TRP A 135 -14.15 -13.55 -2.55
CA TRP A 135 -13.91 -12.35 -3.35
C TRP A 135 -14.55 -12.45 -4.75
N ASN A 136 -14.53 -13.62 -5.39
CA ASN A 136 -15.24 -13.84 -6.64
C ASN A 136 -16.77 -13.70 -6.48
N ARG A 137 -17.31 -14.15 -5.34
CA ARG A 137 -18.75 -14.01 -5.02
C ARG A 137 -19.14 -12.55 -4.84
N LEU A 138 -18.32 -11.77 -4.14
CA LEU A 138 -18.60 -10.36 -3.82
C LEU A 138 -18.37 -9.40 -5.00
N ASP A 139 -17.43 -9.70 -5.89
CA ASP A 139 -17.16 -8.89 -7.07
C ASP A 139 -16.82 -9.75 -8.30
N PRO A 140 -17.86 -10.29 -8.98
CA PRO A 140 -17.68 -11.13 -10.16
C PRO A 140 -17.14 -10.37 -11.38
N GLN A 141 -17.14 -9.03 -11.37
CA GLN A 141 -16.60 -8.22 -12.48
C GLN A 141 -15.07 -8.23 -12.51
N HIS A 142 -14.42 -8.56 -11.38
CA HIS A 142 -12.97 -8.65 -11.25
C HIS A 142 -12.58 -10.05 -10.76
N PRO A 143 -12.60 -11.07 -11.64
CA PRO A 143 -12.26 -12.43 -11.25
C PRO A 143 -10.88 -12.48 -10.58
N VAL A 144 -10.78 -13.30 -9.54
CA VAL A 144 -9.60 -13.34 -8.68
C VAL A 144 -8.43 -14.04 -9.35
N GLN A 145 -7.25 -13.42 -9.27
CA GLN A 145 -5.95 -14.05 -9.47
C GLN A 145 -5.33 -14.35 -8.08
N PRO A 146 -5.27 -15.62 -7.64
CA PRO A 146 -4.62 -15.95 -6.37
C PRO A 146 -3.13 -15.65 -6.43
N ALA A 147 -2.54 -15.29 -5.28
CA ALA A 147 -1.12 -15.01 -5.16
C ALA A 147 -0.52 -15.47 -3.81
N LEU A 148 0.75 -15.86 -3.83
CA LEU A 148 1.58 -15.97 -2.62
C LEU A 148 2.66 -14.88 -2.63
N HIS A 149 2.75 -14.08 -1.58
CA HIS A 149 3.68 -12.95 -1.48
C HIS A 149 4.75 -13.24 -0.43
N LEU A 150 5.91 -13.72 -0.90
CA LEU A 150 7.01 -14.17 -0.06
C LEU A 150 7.99 -13.04 0.24
N ILE A 151 8.27 -12.79 1.52
CA ILE A 151 9.39 -11.95 1.96
C ILE A 151 10.70 -12.71 1.78
N ALA A 152 11.38 -12.48 0.65
CA ALA A 152 12.61 -13.19 0.29
C ALA A 152 13.87 -12.47 0.77
N VAL A 153 13.83 -11.14 0.90
CA VAL A 153 14.87 -10.37 1.58
C VAL A 153 14.22 -9.74 2.80
N VAL A 154 14.65 -10.15 3.98
CA VAL A 154 14.03 -9.77 5.26
C VAL A 154 14.96 -8.81 5.97
N ALA A 155 14.46 -7.65 6.40
CA ALA A 155 15.25 -6.77 7.24
C ALA A 155 15.49 -7.40 8.62
N ALA A 156 16.71 -7.29 9.11
CA ALA A 156 17.16 -7.96 10.33
C ALA A 156 17.53 -6.94 11.42
N GLY A 157 17.30 -7.31 12.69
CA GLY A 157 17.75 -6.50 13.83
C GLY A 157 19.27 -6.57 14.01
N ASP A 158 19.85 -7.69 13.60
CA ASP A 158 21.28 -7.98 13.70
C ASP A 158 22.04 -7.64 12.42
N LYS A 159 23.31 -7.28 12.59
CA LYS A 159 24.22 -6.97 11.48
C LYS A 159 24.64 -8.27 10.78
N GLY A 160 24.25 -8.43 9.52
CA GLY A 160 24.80 -9.48 8.65
C GLY A 160 26.29 -9.30 8.34
N PHE A 161 26.91 -10.28 7.68
CA PHE A 161 28.36 -10.28 7.40
C PHE A 161 28.84 -9.05 6.62
N ASP A 162 28.05 -8.60 5.64
CA ASP A 162 28.30 -7.41 4.82
C ASP A 162 27.87 -6.09 5.49
N GLY A 163 27.37 -6.17 6.72
CA GLY A 163 26.99 -5.02 7.52
C GLY A 163 25.62 -4.44 7.23
N LYS A 164 24.77 -5.20 6.54
CA LYS A 164 23.61 -4.65 5.86
C LYS A 164 22.24 -4.84 6.52
N TYR A 165 22.20 -5.55 7.64
CA TYR A 165 20.97 -5.75 8.43
C TYR A 165 19.81 -6.33 7.60
N ARG A 166 20.10 -7.36 6.83
CA ARG A 166 19.13 -8.09 6.03
C ARG A 166 19.55 -9.56 5.87
N ASN A 167 18.55 -10.45 5.81
CA ASN A 167 18.73 -11.87 5.55
C ASN A 167 18.07 -12.22 4.22
N ARG A 168 18.79 -12.94 3.35
CA ARG A 168 18.25 -13.44 2.08
C ARG A 168 17.81 -14.87 2.24
N MET A 169 16.60 -15.19 1.79
CA MET A 169 16.12 -16.56 1.72
C MET A 169 16.89 -17.31 0.63
N ASP A 170 17.20 -18.58 0.89
CA ASP A 170 17.85 -19.43 -0.11
C ASP A 170 16.89 -19.80 -1.26
N SER A 171 17.47 -20.29 -2.36
CA SER A 171 16.70 -20.71 -3.52
C SER A 171 15.70 -21.81 -3.18
N THR A 172 16.07 -22.74 -2.30
CA THR A 172 15.21 -23.88 -1.96
C THR A 172 13.89 -23.41 -1.37
N LEU A 173 13.91 -22.45 -0.45
CA LEU A 173 12.69 -21.89 0.11
C LEU A 173 11.87 -21.13 -0.95
N ILE A 174 12.53 -20.33 -1.79
CA ILE A 174 11.83 -19.56 -2.84
C ILE A 174 11.15 -20.50 -3.84
N GLU A 175 11.83 -21.57 -4.27
CA GLU A 175 11.27 -22.58 -5.16
C GLU A 175 10.17 -23.41 -4.49
N GLN A 176 10.27 -23.68 -3.19
CA GLN A 176 9.21 -24.36 -2.44
C GLN A 176 7.91 -23.55 -2.46
N VAL A 177 7.98 -22.24 -2.16
CA VAL A 177 6.81 -21.35 -2.19
C VAL A 177 6.30 -21.17 -3.61
N TYR A 178 7.19 -21.12 -4.60
CA TYR A 178 6.79 -21.10 -6.01
C TYR A 178 5.99 -22.37 -6.38
N GLY A 179 6.43 -23.55 -5.93
CA GLY A 179 5.70 -24.81 -6.12
C GLY A 179 4.30 -24.77 -5.52
N TRP A 180 4.13 -24.20 -4.32
CA TRP A 180 2.82 -23.99 -3.72
C TRP A 180 1.93 -23.08 -4.58
N ALA A 181 2.47 -21.96 -5.08
CA ALA A 181 1.73 -21.06 -5.94
C ALA A 181 1.28 -21.78 -7.23
N LYS A 182 2.16 -22.55 -7.87
CA LYS A 182 1.83 -23.33 -9.07
C LYS A 182 0.70 -24.35 -8.83
N SER A 183 0.65 -24.98 -7.66
CA SER A 183 -0.40 -25.95 -7.29
C SER A 183 -1.82 -25.37 -7.23
N ARG A 184 -1.96 -24.04 -7.29
CA ARG A 184 -3.25 -23.32 -7.27
C ARG A 184 -3.38 -22.31 -8.41
N ASN A 185 -2.54 -22.44 -9.45
CA ASN A 185 -2.46 -21.48 -10.56
C ASN A 185 -2.30 -20.03 -10.05
N ALA A 186 -1.66 -19.88 -8.89
CA ALA A 186 -1.39 -18.62 -8.27
C ALA A 186 -0.10 -18.02 -8.84
N ILE A 187 -0.06 -16.70 -8.89
CA ILE A 187 1.18 -15.96 -9.14
C ILE A 187 1.98 -15.85 -7.83
N MET A 188 3.25 -15.48 -7.94
CA MET A 188 4.09 -15.26 -6.78
C MET A 188 4.64 -13.84 -6.79
N PHE A 189 4.75 -13.23 -5.62
CA PHE A 189 5.54 -12.02 -5.42
C PHE A 189 6.77 -12.36 -4.59
N ILE A 190 7.91 -11.81 -4.99
CA ILE A 190 9.12 -11.75 -4.19
C ILE A 190 9.19 -10.36 -3.57
N ASP A 191 9.13 -10.29 -2.25
CA ASP A 191 9.21 -9.05 -1.49
C ASP A 191 10.61 -8.79 -0.95
N VAL A 192 10.99 -7.50 -0.92
CA VAL A 192 12.33 -7.04 -0.57
C VAL A 192 12.30 -5.94 0.49
N GLN A 193 12.79 -6.30 1.68
CA GLN A 193 13.11 -5.41 2.79
C GLN A 193 14.62 -5.18 2.82
N VAL A 194 15.07 -4.05 2.26
CA VAL A 194 16.49 -3.83 1.95
C VAL A 194 17.38 -3.60 3.17
N GLY A 195 16.86 -3.20 4.32
CA GLY A 195 17.66 -2.78 5.47
C GLY A 195 18.59 -1.61 5.12
N LEU A 196 19.91 -1.82 5.23
CA LEU A 196 20.94 -0.87 4.78
C LEU A 196 21.43 -1.15 3.33
N SER A 197 20.68 -1.95 2.55
CA SER A 197 20.88 -2.07 1.09
C SER A 197 20.28 -0.94 0.30
N THR A 198 20.44 -1.09 -1.00
CA THR A 198 19.63 -0.46 -2.01
C THR A 198 18.97 -1.52 -2.90
N LEU A 199 17.88 -1.15 -3.59
CA LEU A 199 17.25 -2.01 -4.59
C LEU A 199 18.24 -2.38 -5.70
N GLN A 200 19.19 -1.49 -6.02
CA GLN A 200 20.27 -1.70 -6.99
C GLN A 200 21.16 -2.89 -6.64
N GLN A 201 21.36 -3.17 -5.35
CA GLN A 201 22.15 -4.30 -4.90
C GLN A 201 21.31 -5.58 -4.77
N GLU A 202 20.03 -5.49 -4.40
CA GLU A 202 19.20 -6.66 -4.14
C GLU A 202 18.50 -7.24 -5.36
N LEU A 203 17.94 -6.40 -6.23
CA LEU A 203 17.09 -6.87 -7.34
C LEU A 203 17.84 -7.75 -8.36
N PRO A 204 19.08 -7.44 -8.79
CA PRO A 204 19.81 -8.29 -9.73
C PRO A 204 20.01 -9.73 -9.23
N LEU A 205 20.14 -9.93 -7.91
CA LEU A 205 20.29 -11.27 -7.32
C LEU A 205 19.01 -12.12 -7.45
N LEU A 206 17.88 -11.47 -7.67
CA LEU A 206 16.55 -12.09 -7.78
C LEU A 206 16.11 -12.28 -9.24
N GLU A 207 16.89 -11.81 -10.22
CA GLU A 207 16.59 -11.94 -11.66
C GLU A 207 16.26 -13.38 -12.06
N ARG A 208 17.00 -14.36 -11.52
CA ARG A 208 16.79 -15.78 -11.81
C ARG A 208 15.37 -16.28 -11.51
N PHE A 209 14.67 -15.64 -10.58
CA PHE A 209 13.27 -15.93 -10.25
C PHE A 209 12.32 -14.98 -11.00
N LEU A 210 12.63 -13.68 -11.04
CA LEU A 210 11.80 -12.65 -11.67
C LEU A 210 11.69 -12.80 -13.20
N LYS A 211 12.61 -13.53 -13.83
CA LYS A 211 12.50 -13.92 -15.25
C LYS A 211 11.35 -14.89 -15.55
N ARG A 212 10.67 -15.45 -14.54
CA ARG A 212 9.48 -16.29 -14.75
C ARG A 212 8.25 -15.41 -14.98
N PRO A 213 7.34 -15.74 -15.91
CA PRO A 213 6.23 -14.85 -16.28
C PRO A 213 5.29 -14.54 -15.11
N ASP A 214 5.06 -15.50 -14.21
CA ASP A 214 4.13 -15.47 -13.08
C ASP A 214 4.78 -15.05 -11.73
N VAL A 215 6.00 -14.53 -11.77
CA VAL A 215 6.70 -13.98 -10.59
C VAL A 215 6.82 -12.46 -10.70
N HIS A 216 6.42 -11.76 -9.65
CA HIS A 216 6.34 -10.30 -9.54
C HIS A 216 7.13 -9.79 -8.32
N LEU A 217 7.16 -8.47 -8.11
CA LEU A 217 8.00 -7.83 -7.08
C LEU A 217 7.15 -7.06 -6.07
N GLY A 218 7.48 -7.23 -4.79
CA GLY A 218 7.09 -6.36 -3.69
C GLY A 218 8.30 -5.59 -3.15
N ILE A 219 8.10 -4.35 -2.71
CA ILE A 219 9.13 -3.58 -2.00
C ILE A 219 8.53 -2.89 -0.77
N ASP A 220 9.29 -2.92 0.33
CA ASP A 220 8.87 -2.38 1.64
C ASP A 220 9.66 -1.10 2.01
N PRO A 221 9.13 0.10 1.72
CA PRO A 221 9.79 1.34 2.07
C PRO A 221 10.10 1.51 3.56
N GLU A 222 9.29 0.99 4.49
CA GLU A 222 9.56 1.14 5.92
C GLU A 222 10.87 0.48 6.37
N PHE A 223 11.44 -0.41 5.55
CA PHE A 223 12.72 -1.08 5.82
C PHE A 223 13.88 -0.55 4.97
N SER A 224 13.69 0.55 4.24
CA SER A 224 14.74 1.25 3.51
C SER A 224 15.41 2.32 4.38
N MET A 225 16.47 1.92 5.07
CA MET A 225 17.09 2.71 6.14
C MET A 225 18.18 3.64 5.60
N LYS A 226 17.79 4.60 4.77
CA LYS A 226 18.72 5.54 4.10
C LYS A 226 19.54 6.41 5.05
N ASP A 227 19.11 6.57 6.31
CA ASP A 227 19.81 7.36 7.34
C ASP A 227 20.85 6.55 8.14
N GLY A 228 21.07 5.27 7.80
CA GLY A 228 21.99 4.40 8.52
C GLY A 228 21.43 3.80 9.81
N SER A 229 20.21 4.16 10.21
CA SER A 229 19.58 3.58 11.40
C SER A 229 19.25 2.10 11.20
N ARG A 230 19.21 1.35 12.31
CA ARG A 230 18.89 -0.07 12.26
C ARG A 230 17.41 -0.28 11.88
N PRO A 231 17.08 -1.26 11.03
CA PRO A 231 15.69 -1.60 10.74
C PRO A 231 14.88 -1.84 12.02
N GLY A 232 13.63 -1.37 12.02
CA GLY A 232 12.73 -1.49 13.18
C GLY A 232 12.95 -0.45 14.30
N LYS A 233 14.02 0.37 14.25
CA LYS A 233 14.19 1.51 15.18
C LYS A 233 13.50 2.78 14.70
N LYS A 234 13.47 2.98 13.39
CA LYS A 234 12.75 4.05 12.71
C LYS A 234 12.04 3.46 11.50
N ILE A 235 11.08 4.21 10.97
CA ILE A 235 10.43 3.90 9.70
C ILE A 235 11.31 4.47 8.59
N GLY A 236 11.75 3.59 7.69
CA GLY A 236 12.51 3.94 6.50
C GLY A 236 11.68 4.65 5.42
N THR A 237 12.30 4.85 4.26
CA THR A 237 11.65 5.52 3.12
C THR A 237 12.27 5.12 1.78
N TYR A 238 11.45 5.14 0.74
CA TYR A 238 11.87 5.20 -0.65
C TYR A 238 11.52 6.56 -1.25
N ASP A 239 12.30 6.97 -2.24
CA ASP A 239 11.94 8.04 -3.15
C ASP A 239 11.34 7.47 -4.45
N ALA A 240 10.64 8.30 -5.23
CA ALA A 240 10.28 7.95 -6.60
C ALA A 240 11.48 7.49 -7.44
N ALA A 241 12.70 7.97 -7.18
CA ALA A 241 13.90 7.45 -7.82
C ALA A 241 14.13 5.95 -7.58
N ASP A 242 13.85 5.45 -6.36
CA ASP A 242 13.97 4.03 -6.02
C ASP A 242 12.88 3.20 -6.72
N VAL A 243 11.63 3.70 -6.69
CA VAL A 243 10.50 3.07 -7.39
C VAL A 243 10.75 3.00 -8.89
N ASN A 244 11.24 4.09 -9.48
CA ASN A 244 11.57 4.17 -10.90
C ASN A 244 12.73 3.24 -11.26
N TYR A 245 13.68 3.00 -10.36
CA TYR A 245 14.71 1.98 -10.56
C TYR A 245 14.10 0.57 -10.61
N ALA A 246 13.27 0.20 -9.63
CA ALA A 246 12.61 -1.10 -9.61
C ALA A 246 11.72 -1.32 -10.84
N SER A 247 10.96 -0.30 -11.24
CA SER A 247 10.13 -0.33 -12.46
C SER A 247 10.97 -0.56 -13.71
N ARG A 248 12.06 0.20 -13.91
CA ARG A 248 12.96 -0.02 -15.06
C ARG A 248 13.59 -1.41 -15.06
N PHE A 249 14.07 -1.88 -13.91
CA PHE A 249 14.62 -3.22 -13.79
C PHE A 249 13.60 -4.29 -14.24
N LEU A 250 12.36 -4.21 -13.78
CA LEU A 250 11.31 -5.15 -14.21
C LEU A 250 10.98 -5.01 -15.71
N ALA A 251 10.92 -3.79 -16.23
CA ALA A 251 10.68 -3.51 -17.65
C ALA A 251 11.79 -4.11 -18.55
N GLU A 252 13.05 -4.02 -18.12
CA GLU A 252 14.19 -4.65 -18.80
C GLU A 252 14.07 -6.18 -18.80
N LEU A 253 13.59 -6.80 -17.71
CA LEU A 253 13.31 -8.24 -17.69
C LEU A 253 12.19 -8.62 -18.66
N VAL A 254 11.16 -7.79 -18.77
CA VAL A 254 10.07 -8.00 -19.74
C VAL A 254 10.62 -8.01 -21.17
N ASP A 255 11.46 -7.04 -21.52
CA ASP A 255 12.05 -6.95 -22.86
C ASP A 255 13.04 -8.10 -23.14
N LYS A 256 13.90 -8.40 -22.16
CA LYS A 256 14.97 -9.41 -22.25
C LYS A 256 14.42 -10.82 -22.37
N TYR A 257 13.39 -11.16 -21.59
CA TYR A 257 12.84 -12.51 -21.51
C TYR A 257 11.47 -12.68 -22.19
N LYS A 258 10.98 -11.63 -22.88
CA LYS A 258 9.68 -11.63 -23.59
C LYS A 258 8.52 -12.02 -22.67
N LEU A 259 8.48 -11.40 -21.50
CA LEU A 259 7.50 -11.70 -20.46
C LEU A 259 6.21 -10.89 -20.66
N PRO A 260 5.07 -11.32 -20.09
CA PRO A 260 3.97 -10.41 -19.85
C PRO A 260 4.37 -9.30 -18.86
N PRO A 261 3.61 -8.19 -18.80
CA PRO A 261 3.85 -7.11 -17.86
C PRO A 261 3.98 -7.60 -16.41
N LYS A 262 4.93 -7.02 -15.68
CA LYS A 262 5.14 -7.30 -14.26
C LYS A 262 4.24 -6.45 -13.39
N MET A 263 3.97 -6.91 -12.17
CA MET A 263 3.43 -6.08 -11.12
C MET A 263 4.55 -5.68 -10.15
N LEU A 264 4.48 -4.42 -9.72
CA LEU A 264 5.31 -3.87 -8.66
C LEU A 264 4.40 -3.40 -7.53
N VAL A 265 4.36 -4.15 -6.44
CA VAL A 265 3.65 -3.77 -5.21
C VAL A 265 4.60 -2.98 -4.33
N ILE A 266 4.15 -1.85 -3.81
CA ILE A 266 4.95 -1.01 -2.94
C ILE A 266 4.14 -0.79 -1.66
N HIS A 267 4.67 -1.27 -0.54
CA HIS A 267 4.02 -1.26 0.76
C HIS A 267 4.09 0.13 1.41
N ARG A 268 3.04 0.93 1.27
CA ARG A 268 3.01 2.29 1.83
C ARG A 268 2.37 2.28 3.22
N PHE A 269 3.17 1.97 4.25
CA PHE A 269 2.73 2.01 5.65
C PHE A 269 2.46 3.44 6.17
N THR A 270 3.28 4.41 5.75
CA THR A 270 3.10 5.82 6.09
C THR A 270 3.12 6.69 4.84
N ARG A 271 2.54 7.90 4.91
CA ARG A 271 2.61 8.86 3.81
C ARG A 271 4.04 9.13 3.34
N LYS A 272 4.97 9.30 4.28
CA LYS A 272 6.40 9.56 4.00
C LYS A 272 7.19 8.30 3.63
N GLY A 273 6.55 7.14 3.62
CA GLY A 273 7.17 5.89 3.16
C GLY A 273 7.62 6.00 1.70
N VAL A 274 6.92 6.78 0.88
CA VAL A 274 7.36 7.08 -0.50
C VAL A 274 7.34 8.59 -0.72
N THR A 275 8.51 9.19 -0.95
CA THR A 275 8.63 10.62 -1.27
C THR A 275 8.54 10.87 -2.77
N ASN A 276 8.10 12.08 -3.15
CA ASN A 276 7.99 12.53 -4.54
C ASN A 276 7.15 11.58 -5.44
N ALA A 277 6.08 11.01 -4.90
CA ALA A 277 5.27 10.00 -5.61
C ALA A 277 4.75 10.45 -6.99
N ASP A 278 4.53 11.75 -7.17
CA ASP A 278 4.18 12.41 -8.43
C ASP A 278 5.25 12.28 -9.53
N LYS A 279 6.50 11.96 -9.15
CA LYS A 279 7.62 11.72 -10.07
C LYS A 279 7.81 10.25 -10.46
N ILE A 280 6.93 9.36 -10.01
CA ILE A 280 6.93 7.95 -10.44
C ILE A 280 6.50 7.89 -11.91
N ARG A 281 7.32 7.27 -12.75
CA ARG A 281 7.08 7.11 -14.18
C ARG A 281 6.40 5.77 -14.44
N LEU A 282 5.27 5.81 -15.13
CA LEU A 282 4.54 4.61 -15.54
C LEU A 282 5.12 4.05 -16.84
N ASP A 283 5.28 2.73 -16.90
CA ASP A 283 5.69 1.97 -18.08
C ASP A 283 4.62 0.90 -18.35
N PRO A 284 4.11 0.74 -19.58
CA PRO A 284 3.09 -0.27 -19.89
C PRO A 284 3.53 -1.73 -19.58
N LYS A 285 4.84 -1.98 -19.41
CA LYS A 285 5.41 -3.28 -19.01
C LYS A 285 5.38 -3.52 -17.50
N VAL A 286 5.04 -2.50 -16.69
CA VAL A 286 4.98 -2.60 -15.22
C VAL A 286 3.71 -1.96 -14.68
N GLN A 287 2.90 -2.77 -13.99
CA GLN A 287 1.69 -2.37 -13.30
C GLN A 287 2.03 -2.07 -11.83
N ILE A 288 1.97 -0.80 -11.44
CA ILE A 288 2.32 -0.34 -10.10
C ILE A 288 1.09 -0.35 -9.20
N VAL A 289 1.21 -1.01 -8.05
CA VAL A 289 0.20 -1.01 -6.99
C VAL A 289 0.72 -0.21 -5.81
N MET A 290 0.04 0.90 -5.50
CA MET A 290 0.20 1.58 -4.23
C MET A 290 -0.63 0.91 -3.15
N HIS A 291 0.04 0.17 -2.27
CA HIS A 291 -0.59 -0.74 -1.31
C HIS A 291 -0.67 -0.09 0.08
N MET A 292 -1.88 0.14 0.58
CA MET A 292 -2.09 0.65 1.94
C MET A 292 -1.71 -0.43 2.96
N ASP A 293 -0.58 -0.23 3.65
CA ASP A 293 0.04 -1.28 4.49
C ASP A 293 -0.25 -1.16 5.99
N GLY A 294 -1.13 -0.23 6.37
CA GLY A 294 -1.47 0.06 7.76
C GLY A 294 -2.38 -0.98 8.41
N PHE A 295 -2.38 -0.98 9.75
CA PHE A 295 -3.27 -1.78 10.59
C PHE A 295 -4.13 -0.88 11.48
N GLY A 296 -5.18 -1.46 12.07
CA GLY A 296 -6.02 -0.82 13.07
C GLY A 296 -7.50 -1.02 12.82
N ALA A 297 -8.31 -0.28 13.57
CA ALA A 297 -9.75 -0.27 13.37
C ALA A 297 -10.11 0.25 11.96
N PRO A 298 -11.29 -0.12 11.42
CA PRO A 298 -11.64 0.20 10.04
C PRO A 298 -11.56 1.70 9.70
N TRP A 299 -12.00 2.58 10.62
CA TRP A 299 -11.93 4.03 10.40
C TRP A 299 -10.49 4.54 10.26
N LEU A 300 -9.55 4.02 11.05
CA LEU A 300 -8.15 4.44 11.00
C LEU A 300 -7.51 4.00 9.68
N LYS A 301 -7.82 2.78 9.24
CA LYS A 301 -7.34 2.28 7.94
C LYS A 301 -7.93 3.07 6.78
N ARG A 302 -9.18 3.51 6.86
CA ARG A 302 -9.78 4.42 5.87
C ARG A 302 -9.14 5.81 5.88
N ASP A 303 -8.81 6.36 7.05
CA ASP A 303 -8.08 7.62 7.16
C ASP A 303 -6.69 7.50 6.51
N SER A 304 -5.97 6.41 6.77
CA SER A 304 -4.68 6.10 6.14
C SER A 304 -4.82 5.91 4.63
N PHE A 305 -5.84 5.17 4.17
CA PHE A 305 -6.10 5.00 2.73
C PHE A 305 -6.38 6.34 2.05
N TYR A 306 -7.25 7.17 2.64
CA TYR A 306 -7.55 8.51 2.15
C TYR A 306 -6.29 9.38 2.06
N SER A 307 -5.49 9.40 3.12
CA SER A 307 -4.34 10.28 3.25
C SER A 307 -3.12 9.83 2.44
N TYR A 308 -2.88 8.52 2.35
CA TYR A 308 -1.62 7.96 1.83
C TYR A 308 -1.76 7.39 0.42
N ILE A 309 -2.97 6.95 0.04
CA ILE A 309 -3.23 6.37 -1.28
C ILE A 309 -4.05 7.33 -2.12
N LYS A 310 -5.29 7.64 -1.71
CA LYS A 310 -6.24 8.44 -2.50
C LYS A 310 -5.69 9.82 -2.85
N LYS A 311 -4.97 10.46 -1.92
CA LYS A 311 -4.39 11.80 -2.11
C LYS A 311 -3.19 11.86 -3.07
N GLU A 312 -2.56 10.73 -3.36
CA GLU A 312 -1.32 10.67 -4.14
C GLU A 312 -1.45 9.57 -5.22
N PRO A 313 -2.26 9.81 -6.28
CA PRO A 313 -2.50 8.82 -7.31
C PRO A 313 -1.23 8.42 -8.06
N VAL A 314 -1.07 7.11 -8.31
CA VAL A 314 0.02 6.54 -9.11
C VAL A 314 -0.55 5.71 -10.27
N GLN A 315 -1.10 4.52 -10.00
CA GLN A 315 -1.73 3.70 -11.04
C GLN A 315 -2.87 2.85 -10.49
N PHE A 316 -2.57 1.86 -9.65
CA PHE A 316 -3.56 1.03 -8.96
C PHE A 316 -3.42 1.12 -7.45
N ALA A 317 -4.50 0.82 -6.73
CA ALA A 317 -4.53 0.80 -5.27
C ALA A 317 -4.60 -0.62 -4.72
N GLY A 318 -4.03 -0.81 -3.54
CA GLY A 318 -4.13 -2.06 -2.79
C GLY A 318 -4.47 -1.84 -1.31
N TRP A 319 -4.85 -2.92 -0.63
CA TRP A 319 -5.23 -2.94 0.77
C TRP A 319 -4.64 -4.15 1.50
N LYS A 320 -3.90 -3.91 2.59
CA LYS A 320 -3.50 -4.96 3.53
C LYS A 320 -4.61 -5.19 4.55
N GLN A 321 -5.01 -6.43 4.75
CA GLN A 321 -5.95 -6.85 5.80
C GLN A 321 -5.24 -7.79 6.78
N PHE A 322 -5.12 -7.37 8.03
CA PHE A 322 -4.63 -8.25 9.08
C PHE A 322 -5.78 -9.10 9.62
N THR A 323 -5.52 -10.36 9.89
CA THR A 323 -6.53 -11.32 10.41
C THR A 323 -6.54 -11.40 11.93
N LYS A 324 -5.46 -10.99 12.58
CA LYS A 324 -5.31 -11.06 14.04
C LYS A 324 -5.90 -9.83 14.72
N ALA A 325 -6.70 -10.05 15.76
CA ALA A 325 -7.36 -9.00 16.54
C ALA A 325 -6.39 -8.05 17.28
N LYS A 326 -5.10 -8.39 17.39
CA LYS A 326 -4.09 -7.47 17.94
C LYS A 326 -3.66 -6.40 16.93
N ASN A 327 -3.93 -6.62 15.63
CA ASN A 327 -3.57 -5.74 14.53
C ASN A 327 -4.81 -4.98 14.05
N ASP A 328 -5.82 -5.71 13.58
CA ASP A 328 -7.08 -5.14 13.12
C ASP A 328 -8.22 -5.58 14.04
N LYS A 329 -8.86 -4.62 14.73
CA LYS A 329 -10.00 -4.89 15.63
C LYS A 329 -11.06 -3.78 15.55
N PRO A 330 -12.26 -4.08 15.05
CA PRO A 330 -12.57 -5.27 14.23
C PRO A 330 -11.77 -5.24 12.91
N THR A 331 -11.73 -6.37 12.19
CA THR A 331 -11.28 -6.40 10.79
C THR A 331 -12.23 -5.58 9.92
N THR A 332 -11.72 -4.98 8.84
CA THR A 332 -12.58 -4.26 7.88
C THR A 332 -13.35 -5.27 7.02
N PRO A 333 -14.70 -5.18 6.95
CA PRO A 333 -15.49 -6.03 6.06
C PRO A 333 -15.09 -5.85 4.58
N ARG A 334 -15.20 -6.91 3.78
CA ARG A 334 -14.80 -6.89 2.36
C ARG A 334 -15.66 -5.91 1.56
N GLU A 335 -16.93 -5.82 1.89
CA GLU A 335 -17.90 -4.88 1.32
C GLU A 335 -17.50 -3.42 1.59
N GLU A 336 -16.95 -3.12 2.77
CA GLU A 336 -16.39 -1.79 3.05
C GLU A 336 -15.13 -1.52 2.23
N ILE A 337 -14.27 -2.51 2.03
CA ILE A 337 -13.08 -2.38 1.16
C ILE A 337 -13.50 -2.09 -0.29
N LEU A 338 -14.55 -2.77 -0.79
CA LEU A 338 -15.09 -2.57 -2.14
C LEU A 338 -15.69 -1.17 -2.35
N ARG A 339 -16.08 -0.47 -1.27
CA ARG A 339 -16.61 0.89 -1.35
C ARG A 339 -15.53 1.97 -1.47
N LEU A 340 -14.26 1.63 -1.25
CA LEU A 340 -13.16 2.59 -1.35
C LEU A 340 -13.03 3.15 -2.77
N TRP A 341 -12.55 4.39 -2.87
CA TRP A 341 -12.23 5.05 -4.14
C TRP A 341 -10.81 5.63 -4.09
N PRO A 342 -9.89 5.17 -4.95
CA PRO A 342 -10.06 4.10 -5.95
C PRO A 342 -10.36 2.74 -5.30
N GLN A 343 -11.06 1.86 -6.01
CA GLN A 343 -11.33 0.51 -5.52
C GLN A 343 -10.04 -0.32 -5.52
N PRO A 344 -9.63 -0.94 -4.40
CA PRO A 344 -8.42 -1.76 -4.37
C PRO A 344 -8.54 -3.00 -5.27
N LEU A 345 -7.52 -3.21 -6.11
CA LEU A 345 -7.42 -4.37 -7.01
C LEU A 345 -6.35 -5.38 -6.54
N TYR A 346 -5.61 -5.05 -5.49
CA TYR A 346 -4.68 -5.94 -4.83
C TYR A 346 -5.02 -5.98 -3.34
N ILE A 347 -5.43 -7.15 -2.85
CA ILE A 347 -5.75 -7.37 -1.44
C ILE A 347 -4.72 -8.35 -0.88
N GLN A 348 -4.02 -7.93 0.15
CA GLN A 348 -3.07 -8.77 0.85
C GLN A 348 -3.60 -9.16 2.22
N ILE A 349 -3.64 -10.45 2.51
CA ILE A 349 -4.05 -10.98 3.81
C ILE A 349 -2.80 -11.38 4.61
N GLN A 350 -2.73 -10.93 5.87
CA GLN A 350 -1.59 -11.15 6.77
C GLN A 350 -2.00 -11.59 8.19
#